data_AF-A0A9E7AA86-F1
#
_entry.id   AF-A0A9E7AA86-F1
#
_cell.length_a   1.000
_cell.length_b   1.000
_cell.length_c   1.000
_cell.angle_alpha   90.00
_cell.angle_beta   90.00
_cell.angle_gamma   90.00
#
_symmetry.space_group_name_H-M   'P 1'
#
loop_
_entity.id
_entity.type
_entity.pdbx_description
1 polymer ?
#
loop_
_entity_poly.entity_id
_entity_poly.type
_entity_poly.pdbx_seq_one_letter_code
_entity_poly.pdbx_strand_id
1 'polypeptide(L)'
;MKFNLIFGGLVAAVAGLAFVVVTFERPSPVTEQGGFRGTSMGRVDNPRTVAALTARNQAPPAIEAAEDDPTSPRASEIYENVRVLGHLSVEQFGRIMQAMTEWVYPGEGPNQGCNGCHVEGNFAAEGKYQKTVARRMLQMVQTINTTYSSHVNAGAEPVGVTCYTCHRGNAIPAAVWSSAPPNARMHRLLSTAPEQNRPVAATAYSTLPTDPFTPYLLRDNPIGVQSGAARQADNNASILQTEWTYSLMMHMSSSLGVNCTFCHNSRNFSGWQDSTPQRVTAWHGIRMVRAINNDYIEPLRPEFPPHRLGPLGDTLKVNCTTCHQGVNEPLRGARMLRDYPELNPPPRRASLE
;
A
#
# COMPACT_ATOMS: atom_id res chain seq x y z
N MET A 1 -53.81 -4.47 23.79
CA MET A 1 -52.68 -4.32 24.74
C MET A 1 -51.67 -5.46 24.67
N LYS A 2 -52.07 -6.74 24.76
CA LYS A 2 -51.15 -7.90 24.67
C LYS A 2 -50.39 -8.00 23.34
N PHE A 3 -51.04 -7.74 22.20
CA PHE A 3 -50.39 -7.78 20.88
C PHE A 3 -49.25 -6.75 20.77
N ASN A 4 -49.48 -5.50 21.19
CA ASN A 4 -48.45 -4.44 21.12
C ASN A 4 -47.26 -4.71 22.04
N LEU A 5 -47.48 -5.34 23.20
CA LEU A 5 -46.39 -5.74 24.12
C LEU A 5 -45.56 -6.90 23.55
N ILE A 6 -46.21 -7.90 22.95
CA ILE A 6 -45.52 -9.02 22.30
C ILE A 6 -44.75 -8.54 21.07
N PHE A 7 -45.37 -7.70 20.24
CA PHE A 7 -44.73 -7.11 19.06
C PHE A 7 -43.54 -6.23 19.45
N GLY A 8 -43.70 -5.35 20.45
CA GLY A 8 -42.61 -4.51 20.96
C GLY A 8 -41.45 -5.34 21.55
N GLY A 9 -41.76 -6.41 22.28
CA GLY A 9 -40.75 -7.33 22.80
C GLY A 9 -39.98 -8.06 21.69
N LEU A 10 -40.66 -8.48 20.62
CA LEU A 10 -40.03 -9.14 19.48
C LEU A 10 -39.12 -8.19 18.70
N VAL A 11 -39.56 -6.95 18.47
CA VAL A 11 -38.73 -5.91 17.83
C VAL A 11 -37.48 -5.62 18.66
N ALA A 12 -37.62 -5.48 19.99
CA ALA A 12 -36.48 -5.26 20.88
C ALA A 12 -35.51 -6.44 20.89
N ALA A 13 -36.01 -7.68 20.87
CA ALA A 13 -35.18 -8.88 20.81
C ALA A 13 -34.41 -8.99 19.49
N VAL A 14 -35.06 -8.71 18.36
CA VAL A 14 -34.41 -8.70 17.03
C VAL A 14 -33.37 -7.59 16.95
N ALA A 15 -33.70 -6.38 17.42
CA ALA A 15 -32.75 -5.26 17.46
C ALA A 15 -31.55 -5.56 18.37
N GLY A 16 -31.79 -6.15 19.54
CA GLY A 16 -30.74 -6.58 20.47
C GLY A 16 -29.84 -7.66 19.86
N LEU A 17 -30.42 -8.66 19.20
CA LEU A 17 -29.65 -9.69 18.49
C LEU A 17 -28.82 -9.08 17.36
N ALA A 18 -29.42 -8.20 16.55
CA ALA A 18 -28.72 -7.50 15.48
C ALA A 18 -27.55 -6.68 16.03
N PHE A 19 -27.75 -5.96 17.13
CA PHE A 19 -26.69 -5.21 17.80
C PHE A 19 -25.56 -6.15 18.24
N VAL A 20 -25.86 -7.29 18.86
CA VAL A 20 -24.84 -8.26 19.27
C VAL A 20 -24.06 -8.78 18.06
N VAL A 21 -24.75 -9.17 16.98
CA VAL A 21 -24.13 -9.72 15.77
C VAL A 21 -23.27 -8.70 15.02
N VAL A 22 -23.62 -7.42 15.02
CA VAL A 22 -22.87 -6.39 14.27
C VAL A 22 -21.76 -5.72 15.09
N THR A 23 -21.79 -5.80 16.42
CA THR A 23 -20.81 -5.11 17.29
C THR A 23 -19.86 -6.05 18.02
N PHE A 24 -20.25 -7.30 18.29
CA PHE A 24 -19.40 -8.27 18.98
C PHE A 24 -18.87 -9.33 18.03
N GLU A 25 -17.64 -9.71 18.26
CA GLU A 25 -17.05 -10.87 17.60
C GLU A 25 -17.33 -12.16 18.39
N ARG A 26 -17.51 -13.26 17.67
CA ARG A 26 -17.69 -14.57 18.29
C ARG A 26 -16.41 -14.96 19.09
N PRO A 27 -16.54 -15.44 20.34
CA PRO A 27 -15.42 -15.87 21.18
C PRO A 27 -14.52 -16.95 20.55
N SER A 28 -13.39 -17.19 21.22
CA SER A 28 -12.24 -18.01 20.80
C SER A 28 -11.32 -17.31 19.78
N PRO A 29 -10.71 -16.16 20.14
CA PRO A 29 -9.65 -15.59 19.35
C PRO A 29 -8.38 -16.46 19.41
N VAL A 30 -7.51 -16.28 18.42
CA VAL A 30 -6.16 -16.83 18.42
C VAL A 30 -5.22 -15.74 18.94
N THR A 31 -4.38 -16.08 19.91
CA THR A 31 -3.43 -15.13 20.49
C THR A 31 -2.01 -15.54 20.16
N GLU A 32 -1.19 -14.57 19.75
CA GLU A 32 0.22 -14.74 19.44
C GLU A 32 1.06 -13.84 20.35
N GLN A 33 2.07 -14.39 21.02
CA GLN A 33 2.98 -13.62 21.86
C GLN A 33 4.13 -13.06 21.00
N GLY A 34 4.30 -11.74 21.00
CA GLY A 34 5.31 -11.03 20.19
C GLY A 34 6.50 -10.47 20.98
N GLY A 35 6.47 -10.53 22.32
CA GLY A 35 7.55 -10.04 23.18
C GLY A 35 7.76 -10.88 24.44
N PHE A 36 8.59 -10.39 25.37
CA PHE A 36 8.87 -11.10 26.60
C PHE A 36 7.60 -11.31 27.45
N ARG A 37 7.51 -12.46 28.13
CA ARG A 37 6.34 -12.79 28.96
C ARG A 37 6.03 -11.68 29.97
N GLY A 38 4.76 -11.31 30.10
CA GLY A 38 4.30 -10.25 31.02
C GLY A 38 4.41 -8.83 30.48
N THR A 39 4.98 -8.60 29.28
CA THR A 39 4.97 -7.25 28.65
C THR A 39 3.69 -6.96 27.88
N SER A 40 2.79 -7.94 27.73
CA SER A 40 1.56 -7.85 26.93
C SER A 40 1.78 -7.47 25.46
N MET A 41 3.00 -7.69 24.94
CA MET A 41 3.28 -7.55 23.51
C MET A 41 2.83 -8.81 22.78
N GLY A 42 1.82 -8.66 21.92
CA GLY A 42 1.19 -9.77 21.22
C GLY A 42 0.01 -9.34 20.36
N ARG A 43 -0.53 -10.28 19.60
CA ARG A 43 -1.68 -10.09 18.72
C ARG A 43 -2.84 -10.95 19.17
N VAL A 44 -4.04 -10.45 18.94
CA VAL A 44 -5.30 -11.15 19.18
C VAL A 44 -6.08 -11.11 17.87
N ASP A 45 -6.25 -12.26 17.25
CA ASP A 45 -6.87 -12.38 15.94
C ASP A 45 -8.17 -13.16 16.01
N ASN A 46 -9.15 -12.73 15.22
CA ASN A 46 -10.33 -13.53 14.95
C ASN A 46 -10.07 -14.43 13.74
N PRO A 47 -10.09 -15.77 13.89
CA PRO A 47 -9.75 -16.68 12.80
C PRO A 47 -10.67 -16.51 11.58
N ARG A 48 -11.90 -16.03 11.76
CA ARG A 48 -12.88 -15.84 10.67
C ARG A 48 -12.58 -14.60 9.85
N THR A 49 -12.19 -13.50 10.49
CA THR A 49 -11.81 -12.28 9.78
C THR A 49 -10.48 -12.49 9.06
N VAL A 50 -9.53 -13.21 9.69
CA VAL A 50 -8.28 -13.62 9.05
C VAL A 50 -8.53 -14.51 7.83
N ALA A 51 -9.46 -15.46 7.88
CA ALA A 51 -9.80 -16.29 6.74
C ALA A 51 -10.38 -15.45 5.58
N ALA A 52 -11.31 -14.53 5.87
CA ALA A 52 -11.89 -13.64 4.87
C ALA A 52 -10.83 -12.72 4.23
N LEU A 53 -9.93 -12.17 5.05
CA LEU A 53 -8.81 -11.35 4.60
C LEU A 53 -7.81 -12.14 3.75
N THR A 54 -7.59 -13.41 4.09
CA THR A 54 -6.74 -14.35 3.33
C THR A 54 -7.33 -14.64 1.96
N ALA A 55 -8.64 -14.87 1.86
CA ALA A 55 -9.30 -15.08 0.58
C ALA A 55 -9.17 -13.88 -0.37
N ARG A 56 -9.14 -12.64 0.17
CA ARG A 56 -8.95 -11.41 -0.61
C ARG A 56 -7.50 -11.11 -1.00
N ASN A 57 -6.54 -11.79 -0.39
CA ASN A 57 -5.11 -11.57 -0.58
C ASN A 57 -4.41 -12.77 -1.25
N GLN A 58 -5.13 -13.47 -2.14
CA GLN A 58 -4.53 -14.53 -2.96
C GLN A 58 -3.78 -13.93 -4.16
N ALA A 59 -2.58 -14.44 -4.42
CA ALA A 59 -1.86 -14.15 -5.64
C ALA A 59 -2.48 -14.94 -6.81
N PRO A 60 -2.52 -14.37 -8.02
CA PRO A 60 -2.94 -15.10 -9.20
C PRO A 60 -1.90 -16.20 -9.53
N PRO A 61 -2.31 -17.26 -10.24
CA PRO A 61 -1.37 -18.27 -10.73
C PRO A 61 -0.31 -17.61 -11.63
N ALA A 62 0.91 -18.13 -11.59
CA ALA A 62 1.97 -17.68 -12.49
C ALA A 62 1.73 -18.19 -13.91
N ILE A 63 2.00 -17.33 -14.90
CA ILE A 63 2.11 -17.72 -16.30
C ILE A 63 3.38 -18.56 -16.44
N GLU A 64 3.34 -19.57 -17.31
CA GLU A 64 4.49 -20.42 -17.62
C GLU A 64 5.75 -19.57 -17.94
N ALA A 65 6.90 -20.00 -17.44
CA ALA A 65 8.15 -19.29 -17.64
C ALA A 65 8.56 -19.36 -19.11
N ALA A 66 8.95 -18.22 -19.67
CA ALA A 66 9.53 -18.15 -21.00
C ALA A 66 11.02 -18.48 -20.94
N GLU A 67 11.56 -19.12 -21.97
CA GLU A 67 12.98 -19.42 -22.03
C GLU A 67 13.81 -18.13 -22.28
N ASP A 68 14.95 -18.03 -21.59
CA ASP A 68 15.95 -16.99 -21.83
C ASP A 68 17.12 -17.58 -22.62
N ASP A 69 16.86 -17.99 -23.85
CA ASP A 69 17.90 -18.43 -24.75
C ASP A 69 18.84 -17.25 -25.10
N PRO A 70 20.14 -17.32 -24.75
CA PRO A 70 21.10 -16.28 -25.07
C PRO A 70 21.22 -15.96 -26.57
N THR A 71 20.87 -16.92 -27.44
CA THR A 71 20.96 -16.79 -28.90
C THR A 71 19.70 -16.20 -29.54
N SER A 72 18.61 -16.12 -28.79
CA SER A 72 17.36 -15.52 -29.25
C SER A 72 17.46 -13.99 -29.33
N PRO A 73 16.86 -13.35 -30.36
CA PRO A 73 16.86 -11.90 -30.49
C PRO A 73 16.26 -11.19 -29.27
N ARG A 74 16.81 -10.02 -28.95
CA ARG A 74 16.33 -9.18 -27.84
C ARG A 74 15.19 -8.27 -28.27
N ALA A 75 14.34 -7.91 -27.33
CA ALA A 75 13.19 -7.05 -27.58
C ALA A 75 13.58 -5.72 -28.24
N SER A 76 14.73 -5.14 -27.90
CA SER A 76 15.23 -3.90 -28.54
C SER A 76 15.72 -4.08 -29.98
N GLU A 77 16.02 -5.31 -30.41
CA GLU A 77 16.49 -5.61 -31.76
C GLU A 77 15.32 -5.85 -32.73
N ILE A 78 14.18 -6.31 -32.20
CA ILE A 78 12.99 -6.66 -32.98
C ILE A 78 11.91 -5.58 -32.92
N TYR A 79 11.67 -5.00 -31.75
CA TYR A 79 10.57 -4.06 -31.53
C TYR A 79 11.05 -2.61 -31.51
N GLU A 80 10.23 -1.73 -32.07
CA GLU A 80 10.46 -0.29 -32.03
C GLU A 80 10.09 0.31 -30.66
N ASN A 81 10.86 1.32 -30.24
CA ASN A 81 10.56 2.16 -29.07
C ASN A 81 10.45 1.41 -27.73
N VAL A 82 11.21 0.31 -27.56
CA VAL A 82 11.39 -0.38 -26.27
C VAL A 82 12.49 0.30 -25.46
N ARG A 83 12.13 0.93 -24.33
CA ARG A 83 13.07 1.76 -23.53
C ARG A 83 13.51 1.16 -22.19
N VAL A 84 12.80 0.17 -21.67
CA VAL A 84 13.04 -0.39 -20.32
C VAL A 84 13.35 -1.90 -20.43
N LEU A 85 12.47 -2.64 -21.10
CA LEU A 85 12.55 -4.09 -21.22
C LEU A 85 13.30 -4.57 -22.48
N GLY A 86 14.20 -3.74 -23.02
CA GLY A 86 14.89 -4.04 -24.28
C GLY A 86 15.79 -5.27 -24.23
N HIS A 87 16.27 -5.61 -23.04
CA HIS A 87 17.20 -6.70 -22.79
C HIS A 87 16.54 -8.09 -22.70
N LEU A 88 15.21 -8.17 -22.64
CA LEU A 88 14.49 -9.43 -22.57
C LEU A 88 14.50 -10.17 -23.91
N SER A 89 14.43 -11.50 -23.89
CA SER A 89 14.10 -12.27 -25.10
C SER A 89 12.69 -11.89 -25.60
N VAL A 90 12.38 -12.15 -26.86
CA VAL A 90 11.04 -11.87 -27.42
C VAL A 90 9.95 -12.61 -26.64
N GLU A 91 10.20 -13.84 -26.21
CA GLU A 91 9.25 -14.65 -25.44
C GLU A 91 9.04 -14.08 -24.03
N GLN A 92 10.12 -13.74 -23.32
CA GLN A 92 10.04 -13.07 -22.02
C GLN A 92 9.30 -11.73 -22.11
N PHE A 93 9.56 -10.95 -23.15
CA PHE A 93 8.85 -9.70 -23.39
C PHE A 93 7.35 -9.93 -23.57
N GLY A 94 6.96 -10.91 -24.40
CA GLY A 94 5.56 -11.30 -24.58
C GLY A 94 4.89 -11.75 -23.28
N ARG A 95 5.58 -12.58 -22.50
CA ARG A 95 5.13 -13.04 -21.17
C ARG A 95 4.88 -11.88 -20.21
N ILE A 96 5.79 -10.90 -20.14
CA ILE A 96 5.61 -9.73 -19.28
C ILE A 96 4.44 -8.85 -19.75
N MET A 97 4.23 -8.71 -21.06
CA MET A 97 3.06 -7.99 -21.58
C MET A 97 1.74 -8.69 -21.23
N GLN A 98 1.70 -10.03 -21.28
CA GLN A 98 0.56 -10.81 -20.81
C GLN A 98 0.32 -10.59 -19.31
N ALA A 99 1.35 -10.75 -18.47
CA ALA A 99 1.25 -10.57 -17.03
C ALA A 99 0.75 -9.16 -16.66
N MET A 100 1.31 -8.12 -17.27
CA MET A 100 0.87 -6.74 -17.06
C MET A 100 -0.60 -6.53 -17.45
N THR A 101 -1.04 -7.18 -18.52
CA THR A 101 -2.44 -7.13 -18.96
C THR A 101 -3.36 -7.74 -17.92
N GLU A 102 -3.08 -8.97 -17.47
CA GLU A 102 -3.88 -9.67 -16.46
C GLU A 102 -3.89 -8.93 -15.11
N TRP A 103 -2.80 -8.24 -14.75
CA TRP A 103 -2.69 -7.56 -13.46
C TRP A 103 -3.27 -6.15 -13.41
N VAL A 104 -3.44 -5.47 -14.54
CA VAL A 104 -3.82 -4.05 -14.59
C VAL A 104 -5.08 -3.80 -15.42
N TYR A 105 -5.23 -4.43 -16.57
CA TYR A 105 -6.35 -4.26 -17.50
C TYR A 105 -7.01 -5.61 -17.87
N PRO A 106 -7.43 -6.43 -16.89
CA PRO A 106 -8.04 -7.72 -17.18
C PRO A 106 -9.38 -7.55 -17.91
N GLY A 107 -9.69 -8.51 -18.78
CA GLY A 107 -10.98 -8.61 -19.47
C GLY A 107 -10.98 -8.00 -20.89
N GLU A 108 -12.17 -7.88 -21.45
CA GLU A 108 -12.40 -7.47 -22.83
C GLU A 108 -13.04 -6.07 -22.91
N GLY A 109 -12.67 -5.30 -23.93
CA GLY A 109 -13.24 -3.97 -24.20
C GLY A 109 -12.24 -2.99 -24.81
N PRO A 110 -12.69 -1.81 -25.26
CA PRO A 110 -11.87 -0.85 -26.01
C PRO A 110 -10.69 -0.26 -25.21
N ASN A 111 -10.75 -0.31 -23.88
CA ASN A 111 -9.69 0.15 -22.97
C ASN A 111 -9.24 -0.95 -21.99
N GLN A 112 -9.45 -2.22 -22.35
CA GLN A 112 -8.97 -3.38 -21.61
C GLN A 112 -7.97 -4.16 -22.46
N GLY A 113 -7.36 -5.20 -21.88
CA GLY A 113 -6.37 -5.99 -22.59
C GLY A 113 -5.15 -5.17 -22.98
N CYS A 114 -4.53 -5.53 -24.10
CA CYS A 114 -3.42 -4.78 -24.69
C CYS A 114 -3.79 -3.31 -25.01
N ASN A 115 -5.04 -3.08 -25.42
CA ASN A 115 -5.56 -1.77 -25.77
C ASN A 115 -5.78 -0.86 -24.55
N GLY A 116 -5.65 -1.36 -23.32
CA GLY A 116 -5.59 -0.50 -22.13
C GLY A 116 -4.42 0.48 -22.16
N CYS A 117 -3.28 0.05 -22.71
CA CYS A 117 -2.05 0.85 -22.80
C CYS A 117 -1.63 1.19 -24.24
N HIS A 118 -2.02 0.39 -25.23
CA HIS A 118 -1.55 0.54 -26.62
C HIS A 118 -2.60 1.14 -27.56
N VAL A 119 -2.11 1.81 -28.61
CA VAL A 119 -2.91 2.20 -29.77
C VAL A 119 -3.12 0.96 -30.63
N GLU A 120 -4.36 0.70 -31.01
CA GLU A 120 -4.73 -0.46 -31.82
C GLU A 120 -3.96 -0.45 -33.15
N GLY A 121 -3.39 -1.61 -33.52
CA GLY A 121 -2.57 -1.76 -34.74
C GLY A 121 -1.18 -1.10 -34.68
N ASN A 122 -0.84 -0.36 -33.62
CA ASN A 122 0.48 0.25 -33.47
C ASN A 122 0.97 0.22 -32.00
N PHE A 123 1.64 -0.86 -31.63
CA PHE A 123 2.19 -1.04 -30.28
C PHE A 123 3.34 -0.06 -29.97
N ALA A 124 4.06 0.44 -30.98
CA ALA A 124 5.18 1.36 -30.82
C ALA A 124 4.76 2.81 -30.56
N ALA A 125 3.54 3.21 -30.95
CA ALA A 125 3.02 4.56 -30.76
C ALA A 125 2.92 4.99 -29.28
N GLU A 126 3.08 6.29 -29.02
CA GLU A 126 2.95 6.93 -27.70
C GLU A 126 1.62 7.69 -27.53
N GLY A 127 0.62 7.41 -28.38
CA GLY A 127 -0.65 8.14 -28.41
C GLY A 127 -1.57 7.96 -27.19
N LYS A 128 -1.20 7.08 -26.24
CA LYS A 128 -1.94 6.83 -25.00
C LYS A 128 -1.07 7.13 -23.79
N TYR A 129 -1.52 8.03 -22.91
CA TYR A 129 -0.80 8.41 -21.68
C TYR A 129 -0.49 7.20 -20.79
N GLN A 130 -1.35 6.18 -20.82
CA GLN A 130 -1.19 4.92 -20.09
C GLN A 130 0.14 4.24 -20.41
N LYS A 131 0.63 4.33 -21.66
CA LYS A 131 1.92 3.75 -22.04
C LYS A 131 3.10 4.47 -21.38
N THR A 132 3.06 5.80 -21.34
CA THR A 132 4.04 6.63 -20.64
C THR A 132 4.06 6.29 -19.15
N VAL A 133 2.88 6.19 -18.52
CA VAL A 133 2.71 5.81 -17.12
C VAL A 133 3.23 4.39 -16.88
N ALA A 134 2.86 3.41 -17.71
CA ALA A 134 3.28 2.01 -17.58
C ALA A 134 4.82 1.88 -17.66
N ARG A 135 5.47 2.62 -18.57
CA ARG A 135 6.93 2.67 -18.64
C ARG A 135 7.55 3.18 -17.33
N ARG A 136 6.96 4.20 -16.73
CA ARG A 136 7.43 4.74 -15.45
C ARG A 136 7.18 3.77 -14.29
N MET A 137 6.08 3.03 -14.31
CA MET A 137 5.77 1.99 -13.31
C MET A 137 6.76 0.81 -13.41
N LEU A 138 7.19 0.41 -14.61
CA LEU A 138 8.23 -0.62 -14.76
C LEU A 138 9.54 -0.21 -14.08
N GLN A 139 9.98 1.03 -14.30
CA GLN A 139 11.15 1.58 -13.62
C GLN A 139 10.96 1.64 -12.10
N MET A 140 9.76 2.01 -11.64
CA MET A 140 9.42 2.04 -10.22
C MET A 140 9.52 0.65 -9.58
N VAL A 141 8.96 -0.38 -10.22
CA VAL A 141 9.02 -1.77 -9.74
C VAL A 141 10.47 -2.25 -9.66
N GLN A 142 11.28 -2.00 -10.70
CA GLN A 142 12.71 -2.34 -10.71
C GLN A 142 13.46 -1.67 -9.53
N THR A 143 13.20 -0.38 -9.29
CA THR A 143 13.82 0.34 -8.17
C THR A 143 13.34 -0.15 -6.81
N ILE A 144 12.05 -0.43 -6.64
CA ILE A 144 11.53 -1.00 -5.38
C ILE A 144 12.22 -2.32 -5.07
N ASN A 145 12.29 -3.22 -6.05
CA ASN A 145 12.85 -4.57 -5.87
C ASN A 145 14.35 -4.58 -5.60
N THR A 146 15.08 -3.53 -6.01
CA THR A 146 16.54 -3.48 -5.87
C THR A 146 17.01 -2.51 -4.78
N THR A 147 16.58 -1.26 -4.82
CA THR A 147 17.03 -0.20 -3.90
C THR A 147 16.39 -0.33 -2.53
N TYR A 148 15.15 -0.83 -2.44
CA TYR A 148 14.40 -0.94 -1.18
C TYR A 148 14.30 -2.38 -0.66
N SER A 149 15.32 -3.19 -0.94
CA SER A 149 15.42 -4.58 -0.46
C SER A 149 15.32 -4.71 1.06
N SER A 150 15.84 -3.74 1.84
CA SER A 150 15.68 -3.68 3.30
C SER A 150 14.23 -3.54 3.78
N HIS A 151 13.29 -3.24 2.87
CA HIS A 151 11.85 -3.26 3.13
C HIS A 151 11.18 -4.48 2.47
N VAL A 152 11.28 -4.62 1.15
CA VAL A 152 10.50 -5.61 0.39
C VAL A 152 11.09 -7.03 0.42
N ASN A 153 12.33 -7.18 0.88
CA ASN A 153 13.05 -8.46 1.03
C ASN A 153 13.59 -8.63 2.46
N ALA A 154 12.94 -8.02 3.46
CA ALA A 154 13.38 -8.08 4.85
C ALA A 154 13.14 -9.45 5.53
N GLY A 155 12.37 -10.33 4.90
CA GLY A 155 12.11 -11.70 5.37
C GLY A 155 13.27 -12.66 5.05
N ALA A 156 13.09 -13.93 5.41
CA ALA A 156 14.07 -14.98 5.12
C ALA A 156 14.29 -15.20 3.61
N GLU A 157 13.28 -14.88 2.81
CA GLU A 157 13.24 -15.11 1.36
C GLU A 157 12.81 -13.82 0.66
N PRO A 158 13.43 -13.44 -0.48
CA PRO A 158 13.01 -12.29 -1.25
C PRO A 158 11.56 -12.43 -1.73
N VAL A 159 10.74 -11.39 -1.49
CA VAL A 159 9.33 -11.34 -1.89
C VAL A 159 9.17 -10.36 -3.06
N GLY A 160 9.68 -9.15 -2.89
CA GLY A 160 9.58 -8.07 -3.88
C GLY A 160 8.15 -7.62 -4.13
N VAL A 161 7.97 -6.85 -5.20
CA VAL A 161 6.67 -6.37 -5.69
C VAL A 161 6.52 -6.62 -7.19
N THR A 162 5.27 -6.74 -7.62
CA THR A 162 4.84 -6.78 -9.03
C THR A 162 3.74 -5.74 -9.27
N CYS A 163 3.25 -5.62 -10.50
CA CYS A 163 2.11 -4.74 -10.79
C CYS A 163 0.88 -5.13 -9.96
N TYR A 164 0.67 -6.43 -9.75
CA TYR A 164 -0.48 -6.96 -9.03
C TYR A 164 -0.48 -6.56 -7.55
N THR A 165 0.70 -6.35 -6.94
CA THR A 165 0.81 -5.92 -5.54
C THR A 165 -0.07 -4.71 -5.24
N CYS A 166 -0.11 -3.74 -6.16
CA CYS A 166 -0.94 -2.53 -6.04
C CYS A 166 -2.25 -2.64 -6.84
N HIS A 167 -2.18 -3.02 -8.11
CA HIS A 167 -3.30 -2.87 -9.05
C HIS A 167 -4.43 -3.87 -8.82
N ARG A 168 -4.11 -5.12 -8.40
CA ARG A 168 -5.10 -6.18 -8.13
C ARG A 168 -6.15 -6.31 -9.25
N GLY A 169 -5.75 -6.23 -10.51
CA GLY A 169 -6.65 -6.30 -11.67
C GLY A 169 -7.40 -5.00 -11.98
N ASN A 170 -6.96 -3.85 -11.45
CA ASN A 170 -7.58 -2.54 -11.71
C ASN A 170 -6.59 -1.55 -12.31
N ALA A 171 -7.04 -0.78 -13.29
CA ALA A 171 -6.26 0.29 -13.90
C ALA A 171 -5.81 1.35 -12.88
N ILE A 172 -6.66 1.62 -11.88
CA ILE A 172 -6.32 2.44 -10.72
C ILE A 172 -6.30 1.54 -9.48
N PRO A 173 -5.20 1.50 -8.71
CA PRO A 173 -5.18 0.79 -7.43
C PRO A 173 -6.29 1.28 -6.49
N ALA A 174 -6.94 0.37 -5.78
CA ALA A 174 -8.13 0.70 -4.96
C ALA A 174 -7.82 1.63 -3.77
N ALA A 175 -6.60 1.53 -3.21
CA ALA A 175 -6.19 2.27 -2.02
C ALA A 175 -5.12 3.32 -2.38
N VAL A 176 -5.54 4.38 -3.06
CA VAL A 176 -4.73 5.56 -3.37
C VAL A 176 -5.22 6.77 -2.58
N TRP A 177 -4.42 7.84 -2.52
CA TRP A 177 -4.80 9.08 -1.84
C TRP A 177 -4.42 10.31 -2.64
N SER A 178 -5.09 11.43 -2.38
CA SER A 178 -4.72 12.76 -2.86
C SER A 178 -4.96 13.78 -1.75
N SER A 179 -4.41 14.97 -1.92
CA SER A 179 -4.55 16.06 -0.99
C SER A 179 -6.03 16.43 -0.88
N ALA A 180 -6.57 16.41 0.33
CA ALA A 180 -7.95 16.81 0.55
C ALA A 180 -8.05 18.34 0.53
N PRO A 181 -9.09 18.92 -0.11
CA PRO A 181 -9.34 20.34 0.02
C PRO A 181 -9.62 20.68 1.50
N PRO A 182 -9.22 21.87 1.99
CA PRO A 182 -9.71 22.37 3.27
C PRO A 182 -11.24 22.33 3.24
N ASN A 183 -11.88 21.74 4.25
CA ASN A 183 -13.33 21.50 4.23
C ASN A 183 -14.12 22.79 3.94
N ALA A 184 -14.75 22.86 2.76
CA ALA A 184 -15.64 23.94 2.37
C ALA A 184 -17.03 23.75 3.02
N ARG A 185 -17.20 24.34 4.21
CA ARG A 185 -18.43 24.72 4.96
C ARG A 185 -18.28 24.39 6.45
N MET A 186 -17.52 25.21 7.15
CA MET A 186 -17.60 25.30 8.61
C MET A 186 -18.20 26.66 8.95
N HIS A 187 -19.38 26.67 9.57
CA HIS A 187 -20.06 27.88 10.01
C HIS A 187 -19.12 28.70 10.92
N ARG A 188 -19.06 30.01 10.65
CA ARG A 188 -18.10 31.03 11.14
C ARG A 188 -17.97 31.24 12.67
N LEU A 189 -18.51 30.39 13.55
CA LEU A 189 -18.61 30.73 14.99
C LEU A 189 -17.97 29.74 15.98
N LEU A 190 -17.59 28.53 15.58
CA LEU A 190 -16.99 27.54 16.48
C LEU A 190 -15.89 26.76 15.72
N SER A 191 -14.68 27.30 15.65
CA SER A 191 -13.57 26.67 14.94
C SER A 191 -12.67 25.87 15.88
N THR A 192 -12.64 24.54 15.69
CA THR A 192 -11.48 23.73 16.06
C THR A 192 -11.05 22.90 14.85
N ALA A 193 -9.95 23.35 14.22
CA ALA A 193 -9.11 22.73 13.19
C ALA A 193 -9.81 21.97 12.02
N PRO A 194 -9.74 22.47 10.77
CA PRO A 194 -10.33 21.81 9.58
C PRO A 194 -9.72 20.43 9.25
N GLU A 195 -8.65 20.04 9.94
CA GLU A 195 -7.80 18.88 9.61
C GLU A 195 -8.05 17.66 10.52
N GLN A 196 -8.83 17.76 11.60
CA GLN A 196 -9.12 16.66 12.54
C GLN A 196 -10.58 16.62 13.01
N ASN A 197 -10.91 15.84 14.05
CA ASN A 197 -12.24 15.73 14.67
C ASN A 197 -13.33 15.06 13.82
N ARG A 198 -12.97 14.17 12.88
CA ARG A 198 -13.93 13.33 12.17
C ARG A 198 -13.39 11.92 11.95
N PRO A 199 -14.23 10.87 12.03
CA PRO A 199 -13.79 9.52 11.73
C PRO A 199 -13.52 9.37 10.23
N VAL A 200 -12.31 8.96 9.86
CA VAL A 200 -11.94 8.64 8.48
C VAL A 200 -11.24 7.29 8.41
N ALA A 201 -11.45 6.54 7.32
CA ALA A 201 -10.81 5.24 7.13
C ALA A 201 -9.27 5.34 7.15
N ALA A 202 -8.71 6.45 6.65
CA ALA A 202 -7.27 6.71 6.64
C ALA A 202 -6.60 6.60 8.02
N THR A 203 -7.34 6.88 9.10
CA THR A 203 -6.87 6.91 10.48
C THR A 203 -7.58 5.86 11.35
N ALA A 204 -8.03 4.77 10.73
CA ALA A 204 -8.78 3.70 11.37
C ALA A 204 -10.04 4.19 12.12
N TYR A 205 -10.74 5.16 11.52
CA TYR A 205 -11.96 5.79 12.06
C TYR A 205 -11.78 6.54 13.40
N SER A 206 -10.53 6.84 13.78
CA SER A 206 -10.26 7.78 14.88
C SER A 206 -10.57 9.23 14.47
N THR A 207 -10.65 10.13 15.44
CA THR A 207 -10.86 11.57 15.24
C THR A 207 -9.56 12.37 15.13
N LEU A 208 -8.43 11.68 14.94
CA LEU A 208 -7.09 12.26 14.75
C LEU A 208 -7.00 13.06 13.43
N PRO A 209 -5.87 13.77 13.18
CA PRO A 209 -5.63 14.45 11.90
C PRO A 209 -5.84 13.55 10.69
N THR A 210 -6.66 14.01 9.76
CA THR A 210 -7.31 13.17 8.75
C THR A 210 -6.48 12.92 7.50
N ASP A 211 -5.38 13.66 7.32
CA ASP A 211 -4.41 13.48 6.23
C ASP A 211 -3.00 13.25 6.79
N PRO A 212 -2.71 12.08 7.40
CA PRO A 212 -1.35 11.77 7.83
C PRO A 212 -0.36 11.57 6.66
N PHE A 213 -0.81 11.66 5.40
CA PHE A 213 0.00 11.31 4.24
C PHE A 213 0.81 12.49 3.73
N THR A 214 0.20 13.67 3.59
CA THR A 214 0.92 14.86 3.12
C THR A 214 2.19 15.17 3.93
N PRO A 215 2.15 15.26 5.28
CA PRO A 215 3.35 15.59 6.06
C PRO A 215 4.40 14.47 6.10
N TYR A 216 3.99 13.19 6.00
CA TYR A 216 4.87 12.08 6.32
C TYR A 216 5.15 11.08 5.20
N LEU A 217 4.28 10.95 4.20
CA LEU A 217 4.43 10.05 3.05
C LEU A 217 4.66 10.80 1.73
N LEU A 218 4.41 12.12 1.70
CA LEU A 218 4.81 13.02 0.62
C LEU A 218 6.00 13.89 1.06
N ARG A 219 5.85 14.62 2.17
CA ARG A 219 6.94 15.39 2.79
C ARG A 219 7.74 14.54 3.77
N ASP A 220 8.87 15.09 4.21
CA ASP A 220 9.74 14.50 5.24
C ASP A 220 9.66 15.26 6.57
N ASN A 221 8.44 15.47 7.09
CA ASN A 221 8.31 16.06 8.41
C ASN A 221 8.82 15.08 9.50
N PRO A 222 9.42 15.58 10.59
CA PRO A 222 9.84 14.74 11.71
C PRO A 222 8.65 13.98 12.34
N ILE A 223 8.79 12.66 12.47
CA ILE A 223 7.80 11.79 13.13
C ILE A 223 8.08 11.66 14.63
N GLY A 224 9.35 11.67 15.04
CA GLY A 224 9.75 11.54 16.43
C GLY A 224 9.41 12.78 17.26
N VAL A 225 8.59 12.61 18.30
CA VAL A 225 8.13 13.70 19.19
C VAL A 225 8.57 13.53 20.65
N GLN A 226 9.06 12.35 21.04
CA GLN A 226 9.52 12.09 22.40
C GLN A 226 10.96 12.59 22.61
N SER A 227 11.21 13.21 23.78
CA SER A 227 12.55 13.63 24.20
C SER A 227 13.46 12.43 24.42
N GLY A 228 14.73 12.53 24.03
CA GLY A 228 15.77 11.58 24.41
C GLY A 228 16.31 11.79 25.83
N ALA A 229 16.00 12.93 26.46
CA ALA A 229 16.44 13.29 27.81
C ALA A 229 15.28 13.21 28.81
N ALA A 230 15.58 12.71 30.02
CA ALA A 230 14.61 12.58 31.11
C ALA A 230 14.08 13.93 31.63
N ARG A 231 14.92 14.98 31.57
CA ARG A 231 14.53 16.36 31.84
C ARG A 231 14.41 17.11 30.52
N GLN A 232 13.50 18.07 30.45
CA GLN A 232 13.38 18.96 29.30
C GLN A 232 14.70 19.73 29.17
N ALA A 233 15.53 19.32 28.24
CA ALA A 233 16.63 20.15 27.78
C ALA A 233 16.17 20.94 26.54
N ASP A 234 15.64 20.30 25.50
CA ASP A 234 15.39 21.00 24.21
C ASP A 234 14.28 20.38 23.33
N ASN A 235 13.22 19.77 23.90
CA ASN A 235 12.12 19.21 23.10
C ASN A 235 10.98 20.21 22.88
N ASN A 236 10.89 20.77 21.67
CA ASN A 236 9.83 21.71 21.27
C ASN A 236 8.62 21.03 20.59
N ALA A 237 8.53 19.69 20.61
CA ALA A 237 7.40 18.99 20.02
C ALA A 237 6.10 19.29 20.78
N SER A 238 5.04 19.63 20.05
CA SER A 238 3.72 19.90 20.62
C SER A 238 2.85 18.65 20.73
N ILE A 239 1.79 18.75 21.54
CA ILE A 239 0.75 17.71 21.61
C ILE A 239 0.07 17.56 20.24
N LEU A 240 -0.16 18.65 19.51
CA LEU A 240 -0.70 18.58 18.15
C LEU A 240 0.20 17.74 17.24
N GLN A 241 1.52 17.98 17.25
CA GLN A 241 2.45 17.13 16.48
C GLN A 241 2.40 15.66 16.92
N THR A 242 2.16 15.39 18.20
CA THR A 242 1.95 14.03 18.71
C THR A 242 0.69 13.40 18.13
N GLU A 243 -0.43 14.13 18.01
CA GLU A 243 -1.66 13.65 17.37
C GLU A 243 -1.45 13.33 15.88
N TRP A 244 -0.66 14.14 15.16
CA TRP A 244 -0.29 13.88 13.77
C TRP A 244 0.55 12.60 13.63
N THR A 245 1.58 12.43 14.46
CA THR A 245 2.36 11.20 14.52
C THR A 245 1.48 10.00 14.86
N TYR A 246 0.56 10.14 15.82
CA TYR A 246 -0.34 9.06 16.18
C TYR A 246 -1.29 8.70 15.04
N SER A 247 -1.78 9.70 14.28
CA SER A 247 -2.60 9.49 13.08
C SER A 247 -1.88 8.60 12.06
N LEU A 248 -0.61 8.90 11.77
CA LEU A 248 0.22 8.06 10.89
C LEU A 248 0.37 6.64 11.43
N MET A 249 0.60 6.48 12.74
CA MET A 249 0.74 5.15 13.34
C MET A 249 -0.57 4.34 13.24
N MET A 250 -1.74 4.98 13.44
CA MET A 250 -3.04 4.34 13.24
C MET A 250 -3.25 3.91 11.78
N HIS A 251 -2.84 4.74 10.82
CA HIS A 251 -2.83 4.36 9.42
C HIS A 251 -1.95 3.13 9.15
N MET A 252 -0.72 3.13 9.67
CA MET A 252 0.21 2.01 9.49
C MET A 252 -0.34 0.72 10.11
N SER A 253 -0.83 0.77 11.34
CA SER A 253 -1.43 -0.39 12.02
C SER A 253 -2.60 -0.98 11.24
N SER A 254 -3.56 -0.15 10.83
CA SER A 254 -4.72 -0.61 10.05
C SER A 254 -4.36 -1.09 8.64
N SER A 255 -3.39 -0.45 7.99
CA SER A 255 -2.91 -0.86 6.66
C SER A 255 -2.26 -2.24 6.65
N LEU A 256 -1.59 -2.61 7.74
CA LEU A 256 -0.89 -3.88 7.89
C LEU A 256 -1.73 -4.94 8.63
N GLY A 257 -2.90 -4.57 9.18
CA GLY A 257 -3.71 -5.49 10.00
C GLY A 257 -3.02 -5.94 11.28
N VAL A 258 -2.27 -5.03 11.91
CA VAL A 258 -1.52 -5.29 13.14
C VAL A 258 -1.81 -4.23 14.19
N ASN A 259 -1.34 -4.43 15.41
CA ASN A 259 -1.40 -3.42 16.47
C ASN A 259 -0.02 -2.77 16.70
N CYS A 260 0.04 -1.81 17.63
CA CYS A 260 1.27 -1.08 17.95
C CYS A 260 2.42 -2.00 18.40
N THR A 261 2.08 -3.11 19.08
CA THR A 261 3.06 -4.04 19.66
C THR A 261 3.79 -4.89 18.62
N PHE A 262 3.30 -4.87 17.37
CA PHE A 262 4.01 -5.43 16.23
C PHE A 262 5.35 -4.73 15.97
N CYS A 263 5.46 -3.43 16.29
CA CYS A 263 6.67 -2.62 16.12
C CYS A 263 7.29 -2.13 17.43
N HIS A 264 6.48 -1.91 18.47
CA HIS A 264 6.89 -1.16 19.66
C HIS A 264 6.63 -1.90 20.97
N ASN A 265 7.45 -1.63 21.98
CA ASN A 265 7.02 -1.75 23.36
C ASN A 265 6.38 -0.42 23.80
N SER A 266 5.08 -0.41 24.08
CA SER A 266 4.32 0.82 24.33
C SER A 266 4.74 1.58 25.60
N ARG A 267 5.50 0.94 26.52
CA ARG A 267 6.12 1.64 27.66
C ARG A 267 7.10 2.72 27.21
N ASN A 268 7.69 2.58 26.01
CA ASN A 268 8.64 3.53 25.44
C ASN A 268 8.66 3.43 23.90
N PHE A 269 7.78 4.16 23.22
CA PHE A 269 7.69 4.13 21.75
C PHE A 269 8.98 4.58 21.03
N SER A 270 9.78 5.47 21.62
CA SER A 270 11.01 5.99 21.01
C SER A 270 12.16 4.99 21.09
N GLY A 271 12.23 4.18 22.14
CA GLY A 271 13.31 3.22 22.39
C GLY A 271 13.43 2.15 21.31
N TRP A 272 14.50 2.20 20.52
CA TRP A 272 14.78 1.23 19.45
C TRP A 272 15.19 -0.14 19.99
N GLN A 273 15.93 -0.16 21.10
CA GLN A 273 16.38 -1.38 21.77
C GLN A 273 15.23 -2.23 22.34
N ASP A 274 14.10 -1.59 22.65
CA ASP A 274 12.88 -2.24 23.14
C ASP A 274 11.86 -2.51 22.02
N SER A 275 12.18 -2.14 20.78
CA SER A 275 11.32 -2.34 19.62
C SER A 275 11.56 -3.69 18.95
N THR A 276 10.67 -4.09 18.07
CA THR A 276 10.82 -5.32 17.27
C THR A 276 11.58 -5.02 15.96
N PRO A 277 12.16 -6.03 15.28
CA PRO A 277 12.81 -5.85 13.97
C PRO A 277 11.88 -5.22 12.92
N GLN A 278 10.58 -5.45 13.01
CA GLN A 278 9.57 -4.90 12.09
C GLN A 278 9.56 -3.37 12.08
N ARG A 279 9.96 -2.70 13.17
CA ARG A 279 10.10 -1.24 13.22
C ARG A 279 11.19 -0.74 12.26
N VAL A 280 12.27 -1.50 12.07
CA VAL A 280 13.33 -1.17 11.09
C VAL A 280 12.80 -1.31 9.67
N THR A 281 12.11 -2.42 9.37
CA THR A 281 11.45 -2.63 8.07
C THR A 281 10.45 -1.53 7.75
N ALA A 282 9.66 -1.10 8.73
CA ALA A 282 8.70 -0.01 8.60
C ALA A 282 9.39 1.36 8.39
N TRP A 283 10.52 1.59 9.04
CA TRP A 283 11.32 2.81 8.86
C TRP A 283 11.79 2.96 7.41
N HIS A 284 12.30 1.89 6.80
CA HIS A 284 12.66 1.86 5.38
C HIS A 284 11.42 2.01 4.48
N GLY A 285 10.30 1.37 4.84
CA GLY A 285 9.04 1.49 4.10
C GLY A 285 8.54 2.94 3.98
N ILE A 286 8.65 3.74 5.03
CA ILE A 286 8.28 5.17 4.98
C ILE A 286 9.12 5.93 3.94
N ARG A 287 10.45 5.67 3.88
CA ARG A 287 11.34 6.31 2.89
C ARG A 287 11.00 5.84 1.48
N MET A 288 10.72 4.55 1.31
CA MET A 288 10.31 3.98 0.03
C MET A 288 9.04 4.66 -0.50
N VAL A 289 8.00 4.77 0.33
CA VAL A 289 6.73 5.41 -0.09
C VAL A 289 6.93 6.88 -0.46
N ARG A 290 7.78 7.62 0.27
CA ARG A 290 8.14 9.00 -0.08
C ARG A 290 8.80 9.08 -1.45
N ALA A 291 9.78 8.22 -1.73
CA ALA A 291 10.45 8.19 -3.02
C ALA A 291 9.50 7.79 -4.15
N ILE A 292 8.63 6.78 -3.93
CA ILE A 292 7.58 6.42 -4.89
C ILE A 292 6.72 7.64 -5.23
N ASN A 293 6.21 8.34 -4.22
CA ASN A 293 5.33 9.48 -4.44
C ASN A 293 6.03 10.64 -5.15
N ASN A 294 7.24 11.02 -4.71
CA ASN A 294 7.93 12.21 -5.23
C ASN A 294 8.68 11.96 -6.55
N ASP A 295 9.27 10.77 -6.72
CA ASP A 295 10.14 10.49 -7.86
C ASP A 295 9.38 9.83 -9.01
N TYR A 296 8.28 9.12 -8.74
CA TYR A 296 7.54 8.39 -9.78
C TYR A 296 6.14 8.91 -10.02
N ILE A 297 5.33 9.15 -8.97
CA ILE A 297 3.91 9.47 -9.16
C ILE A 297 3.68 10.96 -9.44
N GLU A 298 4.16 11.87 -8.60
CA GLU A 298 3.97 13.32 -8.78
C GLU A 298 4.50 13.86 -10.12
N PRO A 299 5.70 13.44 -10.61
CA PRO A 299 6.20 13.91 -11.91
C PRO A 299 5.32 13.51 -13.10
N LEU A 300 4.46 12.50 -12.96
CA LEU A 300 3.52 12.07 -14.00
C LEU A 300 2.25 12.94 -14.06
N ARG A 301 2.09 13.94 -13.18
CA ARG A 301 0.93 14.85 -13.18
C ARG A 301 0.57 15.37 -14.58
N PRO A 302 1.50 15.85 -15.43
CA PRO A 302 1.16 16.40 -16.75
C PRO A 302 0.56 15.37 -17.72
N GLU A 303 0.84 14.09 -17.51
CA GLU A 303 0.34 12.99 -18.35
C GLU A 303 -1.10 12.60 -17.99
N PHE A 304 -1.54 12.88 -16.77
CA PHE A 304 -2.84 12.45 -16.28
C PHE A 304 -3.95 13.42 -16.73
N PRO A 305 -5.04 12.90 -17.34
CA PRO A 305 -6.19 13.73 -17.63
C PRO A 305 -6.91 14.17 -16.33
N PRO A 306 -7.69 15.26 -16.34
CA PRO A 306 -8.28 15.83 -15.12
C PRO A 306 -9.10 14.85 -14.26
N HIS A 307 -9.78 13.89 -14.88
CA HIS A 307 -10.57 12.87 -14.19
C HIS A 307 -9.73 11.80 -13.46
N ARG A 308 -8.40 11.85 -13.56
CA ARG A 308 -7.43 10.97 -12.87
C ARG A 308 -6.64 11.71 -11.79
N LEU A 309 -7.01 12.96 -11.50
CA LEU A 309 -6.39 13.77 -10.47
C LEU A 309 -7.32 13.91 -9.26
N GLY A 310 -6.73 14.21 -8.11
CA GLY A 310 -7.45 14.54 -6.89
C GLY A 310 -8.23 15.86 -7.00
N PRO A 311 -9.04 16.20 -5.99
CA PRO A 311 -9.85 17.42 -6.00
C PRO A 311 -9.03 18.72 -6.09
N LEU A 312 -7.78 18.71 -5.63
CA LEU A 312 -6.83 19.83 -5.75
C LEU A 312 -5.94 19.72 -7.00
N GLY A 313 -6.21 18.75 -7.87
CA GLY A 313 -5.48 18.49 -9.10
C GLY A 313 -4.17 17.73 -8.93
N ASP A 314 -3.80 17.34 -7.71
CA ASP A 314 -2.62 16.51 -7.46
C ASP A 314 -2.85 15.05 -7.86
N THR A 315 -1.77 14.29 -8.03
CA THR A 315 -1.87 12.89 -8.49
C THR A 315 -2.40 11.98 -7.39
N LEU A 316 -2.97 10.83 -7.80
CA LEU A 316 -3.35 9.77 -6.89
C LEU A 316 -2.10 8.99 -6.47
N LYS A 317 -1.68 9.21 -5.22
CA LYS A 317 -0.42 8.73 -4.62
C LYS A 317 -0.57 7.40 -3.88
N VAL A 318 0.57 6.81 -3.56
CA VAL A 318 0.73 5.55 -2.83
C VAL A 318 0.78 5.81 -1.32
N ASN A 319 0.20 4.88 -0.56
CA ASN A 319 0.33 4.77 0.90
C ASN A 319 0.57 3.30 1.30
N CYS A 320 0.58 3.00 2.59
CA CYS A 320 0.81 1.64 3.08
C CYS A 320 -0.28 0.67 2.61
N THR A 321 -1.55 1.10 2.64
CA THR A 321 -2.70 0.27 2.23
C THR A 321 -2.66 -0.09 0.75
N THR A 322 -2.06 0.74 -0.12
CA THR A 322 -1.96 0.48 -1.58
C THR A 322 -1.42 -0.93 -1.87
N CYS A 323 -0.39 -1.35 -1.13
CA CYS A 323 0.23 -2.66 -1.27
C CYS A 323 -0.30 -3.67 -0.23
N HIS A 324 -0.31 -3.27 1.05
CA HIS A 324 -0.54 -4.18 2.17
C HIS A 324 -2.00 -4.61 2.32
N GLN A 325 -2.97 -3.75 2.00
CA GLN A 325 -4.40 -4.09 1.99
C GLN A 325 -4.88 -4.89 3.22
N GLY A 326 -4.42 -4.48 4.40
CA GLY A 326 -4.80 -5.06 5.69
C GLY A 326 -3.96 -6.26 6.13
N VAL A 327 -2.90 -6.64 5.42
CA VAL A 327 -1.98 -7.71 5.81
C VAL A 327 -0.54 -7.20 5.98
N ASN A 328 0.19 -7.76 6.94
CA ASN A 328 1.54 -7.30 7.29
C ASN A 328 2.56 -7.53 6.17
N GLU A 329 2.28 -8.48 5.27
CA GLU A 329 3.00 -8.68 4.01
C GLU A 329 1.98 -8.73 2.86
N PRO A 330 2.17 -7.95 1.78
CA PRO A 330 1.25 -7.96 0.65
C PRO A 330 1.02 -9.38 0.13
N LEU A 331 -0.24 -9.72 -0.19
CA LEU A 331 -0.63 -11.07 -0.64
C LEU A 331 -0.18 -12.18 0.33
N ARG A 332 -0.04 -11.85 1.63
CA ARG A 332 0.48 -12.73 2.68
C ARG A 332 1.87 -13.29 2.39
N GLY A 333 2.73 -12.50 1.75
CA GLY A 333 4.11 -12.89 1.45
C GLY A 333 4.24 -13.77 0.21
N ALA A 334 3.23 -13.80 -0.67
CA ALA A 334 3.32 -14.50 -1.94
C ALA A 334 4.48 -13.96 -2.79
N ARG A 335 5.44 -14.83 -3.11
CA ARG A 335 6.69 -14.50 -3.81
C ARG A 335 6.51 -14.44 -5.32
N MET A 336 5.62 -13.57 -5.79
CA MET A 336 5.33 -13.44 -7.24
C MET A 336 6.58 -13.08 -8.04
N LEU A 337 7.47 -12.22 -7.51
CA LEU A 337 8.68 -11.81 -8.22
C LEU A 337 9.62 -12.98 -8.55
N ARG A 338 9.62 -14.05 -7.75
CA ARG A 338 10.41 -15.25 -8.02
C ARG A 338 10.04 -15.88 -9.36
N ASP A 339 8.76 -15.85 -9.69
CA ASP A 339 8.24 -16.44 -10.92
C ASP A 339 8.34 -15.46 -12.11
N TYR A 340 8.64 -14.18 -11.86
CA TYR A 340 8.85 -13.14 -12.87
C TYR A 340 10.18 -12.39 -12.65
N PRO A 341 11.34 -13.09 -12.70
CA PRO A 341 12.63 -12.46 -12.49
C PRO A 341 12.94 -11.33 -13.48
N GLU A 342 12.27 -11.33 -14.65
CA GLU A 342 12.37 -10.34 -15.72
C GLU A 342 11.85 -8.95 -15.32
N LEU A 343 11.13 -8.83 -14.20
CA LEU A 343 10.73 -7.55 -13.61
C LEU A 343 11.86 -6.86 -12.83
N ASN A 344 12.96 -7.56 -12.56
CA ASN A 344 14.15 -6.94 -12.02
C ASN A 344 14.95 -6.25 -13.14
N PRO A 345 15.78 -5.26 -12.82
CA PRO A 345 16.75 -4.76 -13.79
C PRO A 345 17.72 -5.89 -14.17
N PRO A 346 18.33 -5.83 -15.37
CA PRO A 346 19.29 -6.84 -15.80
C PRO A 346 20.42 -6.93 -14.76
N PRO A 347 21.00 -8.13 -14.54
CA PRO A 347 22.15 -8.29 -13.67
C PRO A 347 23.22 -7.27 -14.06
N ARG A 348 23.77 -6.52 -13.09
CA ARG A 348 24.95 -5.68 -13.35
C ARG A 348 26.03 -6.61 -13.89
N ARG A 349 26.39 -6.46 -15.17
CA ARG A 349 27.57 -7.14 -15.72
C ARG A 349 28.72 -6.79 -14.79
N ALA A 350 29.33 -7.79 -14.16
CA ALA A 350 30.62 -7.59 -13.53
C ALA A 350 31.51 -6.96 -14.61
N SER A 351 32.06 -5.78 -14.33
CA SER A 351 33.09 -5.21 -15.18
C SER A 351 34.18 -6.27 -15.29
N LEU A 352 34.33 -6.84 -16.48
CA LEU A 352 35.51 -7.59 -16.84
C LEU A 352 36.61 -6.54 -16.93
N GLU A 353 37.30 -6.32 -15.81
CA GLU A 353 38.65 -5.74 -15.80
C GLU A 353 39.68 -6.83 -16.10
#